data_AF-A0A537H2A9-F1
#
_entry.id   AF-A0A537H2A9-F1
#
_cell.length_a   1.000
_cell.length_b   1.000
_cell.length_c   1.000
_cell.angle_alpha   90.00
_cell.angle_beta   90.00
_cell.angle_gamma   90.00
#
_symmetry.space_group_name_H-M   'P 1'
#
loop_
_entity.id
_entity.type
_entity.pdbx_description
1 polymer ?
#
loop_
_entity_poly.entity_id
_entity_poly.type
_entity_poly.pdbx_seq_one_letter_code
_entity_poly.pdbx_strand_id
1 'polypeptide(L)'
;PPHPYYAYTAVYWENQRAGRIDNTKTGLLLLMIGLLIAWIPFIGAVGGIIALVGALLVILGREAFGQEHARNVILSIIFFFVGIGISIVGALVLFFAAISFTANNPGIIVQPSFVSLGLIIIVGGAITAIAQVLLTYALQKRNGRILLWSGYATSIALNIVNTLIIYPLFVGGRPFFFETGLFFLPAFLGAIPALLYAVAYYLARDRIVRREIPSPMMQQSSVTM
;
A
#
# COMPACT_ATOMS: atom_id res chain seq x y z
N PRO A 1 -43.67 5.52 -27.15
CA PRO A 1 -43.38 5.29 -25.72
C PRO A 1 -42.09 4.45 -25.54
N PRO A 2 -41.12 4.87 -24.70
CA PRO A 2 -39.94 4.04 -24.43
C PRO A 2 -40.36 2.72 -23.79
N HIS A 3 -39.84 1.59 -24.27
CA HIS A 3 -40.18 0.26 -23.77
C HIS A 3 -39.73 0.11 -22.30
N PRO A 4 -40.58 -0.44 -21.40
CA PRO A 4 -40.29 -0.56 -19.96
C PRO A 4 -39.05 -1.41 -19.64
N TYR A 5 -38.62 -2.29 -20.54
CA TYR A 5 -37.37 -3.05 -20.41
C TYR A 5 -36.12 -2.17 -20.38
N TYR A 6 -36.09 -1.06 -21.12
CA TYR A 6 -34.95 -0.13 -21.14
C TYR A 6 -34.83 0.68 -19.85
N ALA A 7 -35.96 1.01 -19.21
CA ALA A 7 -35.96 1.72 -17.93
C ALA A 7 -35.43 0.83 -16.80
N TYR A 8 -35.78 -0.46 -16.80
CA TYR A 8 -35.34 -1.41 -15.78
C TYR A 8 -33.83 -1.72 -15.87
N THR A 9 -33.30 -1.91 -17.08
CA THR A 9 -31.86 -2.18 -17.28
C THR A 9 -31.01 -0.97 -16.92
N ALA A 10 -31.43 0.25 -17.28
CA ALA A 10 -30.73 1.49 -16.90
C ALA A 10 -30.63 1.66 -15.38
N VAL A 11 -31.71 1.40 -14.65
CA VAL A 11 -31.74 1.48 -13.17
C VAL A 11 -30.82 0.42 -12.53
N TYR A 12 -30.79 -0.80 -13.06
CA TYR A 12 -29.90 -1.86 -12.57
C TYR A 12 -28.42 -1.49 -12.71
N TRP A 13 -28.01 -0.98 -13.87
CA TRP A 13 -26.63 -0.57 -14.12
C TRP A 13 -26.21 0.62 -13.26
N GLU A 14 -27.10 1.59 -13.02
CA GLU A 14 -26.82 2.74 -12.15
C GLU A 14 -26.65 2.29 -10.70
N ASN A 15 -27.48 1.36 -10.21
CA ASN A 15 -27.38 0.83 -8.85
C ASN A 15 -26.07 0.05 -8.62
N GLN A 16 -25.67 -0.81 -9.57
CA GLN A 16 -24.40 -1.52 -9.49
C GLN A 16 -23.21 -0.55 -9.47
N ARG A 17 -23.29 0.50 -10.28
CA ARG A 17 -22.27 1.53 -10.36
C ARG A 17 -22.17 2.33 -9.06
N ALA A 18 -23.30 2.74 -8.50
CA ALA A 18 -23.35 3.42 -7.20
C ALA A 18 -22.68 2.57 -6.11
N GLY A 19 -23.00 1.27 -6.05
CA GLY A 19 -22.37 0.33 -5.12
C GLY A 19 -20.84 0.25 -5.28
N ARG A 20 -20.32 0.23 -6.51
CA ARG A 20 -18.88 0.22 -6.79
C ARG A 20 -18.18 1.53 -6.35
N ILE A 21 -18.85 2.66 -6.53
CA ILE A 21 -18.36 3.97 -6.06
C ILE A 21 -18.33 4.00 -4.53
N ASP A 22 -19.38 3.49 -3.87
CA ASP A 22 -19.44 3.43 -2.42
C ASP A 22 -18.43 2.45 -1.81
N ASN A 23 -18.18 1.32 -2.48
CA ASN A 23 -17.06 0.43 -2.13
C ASN A 23 -15.73 1.17 -2.18
N THR A 24 -15.45 1.94 -3.24
CA THR A 24 -14.20 2.70 -3.34
C THR A 24 -14.10 3.79 -2.27
N LYS A 25 -15.19 4.51 -2.01
CA LYS A 25 -15.24 5.56 -0.97
C LYS A 25 -14.99 4.99 0.43
N THR A 26 -15.58 3.82 0.72
CA THR A 26 -15.38 3.09 1.98
C THR A 26 -13.97 2.52 2.03
N GLY A 27 -13.49 1.96 0.93
CA GLY A 27 -12.14 1.42 0.79
C GLY A 27 -11.05 2.45 1.05
N LEU A 28 -11.19 3.66 0.50
CA LEU A 28 -10.27 4.78 0.76
C LEU A 28 -10.28 5.24 2.23
N LEU A 29 -11.46 5.21 2.87
CA LEU A 29 -11.58 5.52 4.30
C LEU A 29 -10.88 4.46 5.15
N LEU A 30 -11.08 3.17 4.85
CA LEU A 30 -10.41 2.08 5.54
C LEU A 30 -8.90 2.11 5.30
N LEU A 31 -8.45 2.40 4.08
CA LEU A 31 -7.03 2.58 3.78
C LEU A 31 -6.40 3.71 4.62
N MET A 32 -7.09 4.85 4.71
CA MET A 32 -6.65 5.98 5.53
C MET A 32 -6.54 5.59 7.00
N ILE A 33 -7.60 5.01 7.60
CA ILE A 33 -7.60 4.59 9.00
C ILE A 33 -6.55 3.49 9.25
N GLY A 34 -6.48 2.51 8.36
CA GLY A 34 -5.53 1.40 8.45
C GLY A 34 -4.09 1.88 8.46
N LEU A 35 -3.73 2.81 7.57
CA LEU A 35 -2.39 3.42 7.55
C LEU A 35 -2.10 4.25 8.81
N LEU A 36 -3.07 5.00 9.31
CA LEU A 36 -2.92 5.79 10.53
C LEU A 36 -2.72 4.94 11.79
N ILE A 37 -3.11 3.66 11.74
CA ILE A 37 -2.92 2.70 12.83
C ILE A 37 -1.69 1.80 12.59
N ALA A 38 -1.34 1.51 11.34
CA ALA A 38 -0.35 0.48 10.97
C ALA A 38 1.06 0.72 11.52
N TRP A 39 1.45 1.98 11.75
CA TRP A 39 2.76 2.34 12.31
C TRP A 39 2.82 2.27 13.84
N ILE A 40 1.67 2.18 14.52
CA ILE A 40 1.62 2.17 15.98
C ILE A 40 2.05 0.78 16.48
N PRO A 41 3.06 0.69 17.36
CA PRO A 41 3.44 -0.58 17.98
C PRO A 41 2.25 -1.27 18.68
N PHE A 42 2.31 -2.60 18.79
CA PHE A 42 1.28 -3.47 19.39
C PHE A 42 -0.05 -3.59 18.64
N ILE A 43 -0.54 -2.52 18.01
CA ILE A 43 -1.83 -2.50 17.29
C ILE A 43 -1.69 -2.37 15.77
N GLY A 44 -0.48 -2.17 15.25
CA GLY A 44 -0.22 -1.97 13.82
C GLY A 44 -0.74 -3.10 12.92
N ALA A 45 -0.77 -4.34 13.42
CA ALA A 45 -1.35 -5.47 12.70
C ALA A 45 -2.85 -5.26 12.39
N VAL A 46 -3.59 -4.67 13.33
CA VAL A 46 -5.00 -4.30 13.12
C VAL A 46 -5.12 -3.26 12.01
N GLY A 47 -4.24 -2.25 12.02
CA GLY A 47 -4.16 -1.26 10.94
C GLY A 47 -3.88 -1.89 9.58
N GLY A 48 -2.96 -2.85 9.51
CA GLY A 48 -2.66 -3.60 8.29
C GLY A 48 -3.86 -4.38 7.74
N ILE A 49 -4.62 -5.06 8.61
CA ILE A 49 -5.84 -5.78 8.22
C ILE A 49 -6.90 -4.80 7.69
N ILE A 50 -7.12 -3.68 8.38
CA ILE A 50 -8.07 -2.64 7.96
C ILE A 50 -7.66 -2.09 6.58
N ALA A 51 -6.37 -1.80 6.38
CA ALA A 51 -5.86 -1.31 5.10
C ALA A 51 -6.03 -2.34 3.97
N LEU A 52 -5.84 -3.64 4.26
CA LEU A 52 -6.05 -4.72 3.29
C LEU A 52 -7.51 -4.80 2.86
N VAL A 53 -8.45 -4.79 3.82
CA VAL A 53 -9.89 -4.73 3.51
C VAL A 53 -10.22 -3.49 2.68
N GLY A 54 -9.64 -2.34 3.05
CA GLY A 54 -9.79 -1.10 2.29
C GLY A 54 -9.31 -1.22 0.84
N ALA A 55 -8.12 -1.81 0.63
CA ALA A 55 -7.57 -2.05 -0.70
C ALA A 55 -8.48 -2.96 -1.54
N LEU A 56 -9.01 -4.04 -0.95
CA LEU A 56 -9.95 -4.94 -1.62
C LEU A 56 -11.21 -4.22 -2.08
N LEU A 57 -11.79 -3.35 -1.25
CA LEU A 57 -12.96 -2.57 -1.64
C LEU A 57 -12.67 -1.61 -2.80
N VAL A 58 -11.50 -0.97 -2.82
CA VAL A 58 -11.06 -0.14 -3.95
C VAL A 58 -10.89 -0.99 -5.21
N ILE A 59 -10.31 -2.19 -5.08
CA ILE A 59 -10.15 -3.13 -6.21
C ILE A 59 -11.51 -3.54 -6.77
N LEU A 60 -12.48 -3.86 -5.92
CA LEU A 60 -13.85 -4.22 -6.33
C LEU A 60 -14.58 -3.06 -7.01
N GLY A 61 -14.28 -1.82 -6.62
CA GLY A 61 -14.88 -0.63 -7.22
C GLY A 61 -14.22 -0.12 -8.50
N ARG A 62 -13.10 -0.72 -8.94
CA ARG A 62 -12.23 -0.19 -10.00
C ARG A 62 -12.93 0.12 -11.32
N GLU A 63 -13.94 -0.68 -11.69
CA GLU A 63 -14.64 -0.58 -12.97
C GLU A 63 -15.49 0.70 -13.09
N ALA A 64 -15.86 1.33 -11.97
CA ALA A 64 -16.71 2.53 -11.98
C ALA A 64 -15.97 3.82 -12.40
N PHE A 65 -14.63 3.82 -12.38
CA PHE A 65 -13.77 5.00 -12.57
C PHE A 65 -12.97 4.98 -13.88
N GLY A 66 -13.34 4.10 -14.83
CA GLY A 66 -12.75 4.04 -16.17
C GLY A 66 -11.54 3.11 -16.30
N GLN A 67 -11.11 2.93 -17.55
CA GLN A 67 -10.08 1.94 -17.91
C GLN A 67 -8.69 2.27 -17.34
N GLU A 68 -8.34 3.55 -17.23
CA GLU A 68 -7.04 3.95 -16.66
C GLU A 68 -6.90 3.53 -15.19
N HIS A 69 -7.94 3.76 -14.39
CA HIS A 69 -7.95 3.34 -12.99
C HIS A 69 -7.93 1.82 -12.88
N ALA A 70 -8.76 1.11 -13.67
CA ALA A 70 -8.77 -0.35 -13.67
C ALA A 70 -7.40 -0.95 -14.04
N ARG A 71 -6.71 -0.39 -15.04
CA ARG A 71 -5.35 -0.80 -15.42
C ARG A 71 -4.35 -0.59 -14.28
N ASN A 72 -4.37 0.58 -13.64
CA ASN A 72 -3.46 0.87 -12.54
C ASN A 72 -3.73 -0.04 -11.33
N VAL A 73 -4.99 -0.38 -11.06
CA VAL A 73 -5.38 -1.34 -10.01
C VAL A 73 -4.89 -2.76 -10.33
N ILE A 74 -4.94 -3.19 -11.59
CA ILE A 74 -4.38 -4.50 -11.98
C ILE A 74 -2.86 -4.50 -11.79
N LEU A 75 -2.17 -3.44 -12.23
CA LEU A 75 -0.73 -3.31 -12.03
C LEU A 75 -0.38 -3.27 -10.54
N SER A 76 -1.17 -2.58 -9.70
CA SER A 76 -0.92 -2.55 -8.26
C SER A 76 -1.00 -3.94 -7.65
N ILE A 77 -1.99 -4.77 -8.03
CA ILE A 77 -2.10 -6.16 -7.58
C ILE A 77 -0.83 -6.95 -7.94
N ILE A 78 -0.35 -6.83 -9.18
CA ILE A 78 0.87 -7.52 -9.65
C ILE A 78 2.08 -7.09 -8.81
N PHE A 79 2.32 -5.78 -8.70
CA PHE A 79 3.46 -5.26 -7.92
C PHE A 79 3.37 -5.63 -6.44
N PHE A 80 2.17 -5.65 -5.86
CA PHE A 80 1.96 -6.06 -4.47
C PHE A 80 2.44 -7.50 -4.23
N PHE A 81 1.98 -8.45 -5.05
CA PHE A 81 2.37 -9.85 -4.93
C PHE A 81 3.84 -10.10 -5.31
N VAL A 82 4.37 -9.41 -6.33
CA VAL A 82 5.78 -9.52 -6.69
C VAL A 82 6.68 -9.02 -5.57
N GLY A 83 6.38 -7.87 -4.98
CA GLY A 83 7.15 -7.32 -3.86
C GLY A 83 7.14 -8.23 -2.64
N ILE A 84 5.95 -8.74 -2.26
CA ILE A 84 5.81 -9.71 -1.16
C ILE A 84 6.56 -11.01 -1.48
N GLY A 85 6.46 -11.52 -2.71
CA GLY A 85 7.16 -12.72 -3.14
C GLY A 85 8.68 -12.57 -3.01
N ILE A 86 9.24 -11.44 -3.46
CA ILE A 86 10.67 -11.13 -3.31
C ILE A 86 11.06 -11.07 -1.83
N SER A 87 10.27 -10.40 -0.99
CA SER A 87 10.55 -10.32 0.46
C SER A 87 10.55 -11.69 1.14
N ILE A 88 9.54 -12.52 0.87
CA ILE A 88 9.41 -13.86 1.46
C ILE A 88 10.53 -14.78 0.95
N VAL A 89 10.72 -14.86 -0.37
CA VAL A 89 11.75 -15.72 -0.97
C VAL A 89 13.13 -15.30 -0.52
N GLY A 90 13.44 -14.00 -0.53
CA GLY A 90 14.72 -13.48 -0.05
C GLY A 90 14.98 -13.84 1.42
N ALA A 91 13.98 -13.66 2.29
CA ALA A 91 14.10 -14.01 3.70
C ALA A 91 14.34 -15.52 3.91
N LEU A 92 13.61 -16.37 3.17
CA LEU A 92 13.79 -17.82 3.21
C LEU A 92 15.18 -18.24 2.73
N VAL A 93 15.67 -17.66 1.62
CA VAL A 93 17.02 -17.95 1.10
C VAL A 93 18.08 -17.61 2.14
N LEU A 94 17.99 -16.44 2.79
CA LEU A 94 18.94 -16.08 3.85
C LEU A 94 18.84 -17.00 5.07
N PHE A 95 17.61 -17.37 5.46
CA PHE A 95 17.38 -18.29 6.56
C PHE A 95 18.02 -19.66 6.31
N PHE A 96 17.75 -20.27 5.15
CA PHE A 96 18.34 -21.57 4.78
C PHE A 96 19.85 -21.49 4.56
N ALA A 97 20.38 -20.36 4.06
CA ALA A 97 21.82 -20.14 3.93
C ALA A 97 22.50 -20.10 5.32
N ALA A 98 21.91 -19.40 6.29
CA ALA A 98 22.43 -19.35 7.66
C ALA A 98 22.44 -20.72 8.35
N ILE A 99 21.37 -21.50 8.18
CA ILE A 99 21.29 -22.89 8.68
C ILE A 99 22.36 -23.76 8.02
N SER A 100 22.44 -23.74 6.69
CA SER A 100 23.40 -24.54 5.93
C SER A 100 24.84 -24.22 6.32
N PHE A 101 25.16 -22.93 6.52
CA PHE A 101 26.50 -22.53 6.96
C PHE A 101 26.82 -23.05 8.37
N THR A 102 25.89 -22.90 9.31
CA THR A 102 26.06 -23.35 10.71
C THR A 102 26.21 -24.87 10.79
N ALA A 103 25.44 -25.62 10.00
CA ALA A 103 25.52 -27.08 9.94
C ALA A 103 26.89 -27.57 9.44
N ASN A 104 27.51 -26.86 8.50
CA ASN A 104 28.84 -27.20 7.97
C ASN A 104 29.99 -26.70 8.86
N ASN A 105 29.71 -25.81 9.84
CA ASN A 105 30.70 -25.24 10.74
C ASN A 105 30.24 -25.35 12.20
N PRO A 106 30.27 -26.55 12.78
CA PRO A 106 29.82 -26.78 14.16
C PRO A 106 30.58 -25.87 15.13
N GLY A 107 29.85 -25.04 15.87
CA GLY A 107 30.42 -24.07 16.83
C GLY A 107 30.39 -22.60 16.36
N ILE A 108 30.06 -22.33 15.09
CA ILE A 108 29.85 -20.97 14.58
C ILE A 108 28.35 -20.72 14.41
N ILE A 109 27.78 -19.80 15.21
CA ILE A 109 26.40 -19.34 15.04
C ILE A 109 26.42 -18.18 14.06
N VAL A 110 25.83 -18.37 12.87
CA VAL A 110 25.61 -17.27 11.91
C VAL A 110 24.17 -16.80 11.97
N GLN A 111 23.98 -15.54 12.36
CA GLN A 111 22.70 -14.87 12.21
C GLN A 111 22.67 -14.09 10.89
N PRO A 112 21.55 -14.08 10.15
CA PRO A 112 21.39 -13.21 9.00
C PRO A 112 21.67 -11.77 9.41
N SER A 113 22.59 -11.09 8.70
CA SER A 113 22.91 -9.71 9.04
C SER A 113 21.69 -8.81 8.83
N PHE A 114 21.50 -7.83 9.72
CA PHE A 114 20.48 -6.81 9.56
C PHE A 114 20.60 -6.05 8.23
N VAL A 115 21.82 -5.95 7.69
CA VAL A 115 22.07 -5.33 6.38
C VAL A 115 21.51 -6.19 5.25
N SER A 116 21.77 -7.50 5.25
CA SER A 116 21.26 -8.42 4.21
C SER A 116 19.73 -8.51 4.23
N LEU A 117 19.13 -8.59 5.42
CA LEU A 117 17.67 -8.55 5.58
C LEU A 117 17.10 -7.19 5.17
N GLY A 118 17.76 -6.10 5.57
CA GLY A 118 17.35 -4.75 5.21
C GLY A 118 17.36 -4.49 3.71
N LEU A 119 18.31 -5.04 2.95
CA LEU A 119 18.33 -4.94 1.48
C LEU A 119 17.10 -5.62 0.85
N ILE A 120 16.70 -6.79 1.33
CA ILE A 120 15.49 -7.48 0.87
C ILE A 120 14.23 -6.66 1.18
N ILE A 121 14.19 -6.06 2.38
CA ILE A 121 13.09 -5.17 2.80
C ILE A 121 13.04 -3.91 1.93
N ILE A 122 14.18 -3.31 1.60
CA ILE A 122 14.25 -2.14 0.71
C ILE A 122 13.72 -2.50 -0.68
N VAL A 123 14.20 -3.59 -1.28
CA VAL A 123 13.81 -3.97 -2.64
C VAL A 123 12.34 -4.41 -2.70
N GLY A 124 11.94 -5.38 -1.88
CA GLY A 124 10.57 -5.86 -1.85
C GLY A 124 9.58 -4.78 -1.40
N GLY A 125 9.96 -4.00 -0.39
CA GLY A 125 9.17 -2.87 0.12
C GLY A 125 9.01 -1.75 -0.91
N ALA A 126 10.04 -1.41 -1.68
CA ALA A 126 9.93 -0.45 -2.78
C ALA A 126 8.93 -0.94 -3.83
N ILE A 127 9.01 -2.21 -4.23
CA ILE A 127 8.09 -2.80 -5.21
C ILE A 127 6.65 -2.80 -4.68
N THR A 128 6.44 -3.20 -3.42
CA THR A 128 5.12 -3.14 -2.78
C THR A 128 4.61 -1.69 -2.63
N ALA A 129 5.49 -0.71 -2.38
CA ALA A 129 5.09 0.70 -2.27
C ALA A 129 4.65 1.28 -3.62
N ILE A 130 5.19 0.81 -4.75
CA ILE A 130 4.67 1.15 -6.10
C ILE A 130 3.19 0.73 -6.21
N ALA A 131 2.81 -0.43 -5.66
CA ALA A 131 1.41 -0.85 -5.66
C ALA A 131 0.50 0.15 -4.95
N GLN A 132 0.92 0.67 -3.79
CA GLN A 132 0.16 1.68 -3.04
C GLN A 132 -0.05 2.98 -3.82
N VAL A 133 0.97 3.40 -4.59
CA VAL A 133 0.89 4.55 -5.49
C VAL A 133 -0.13 4.28 -6.60
N LEU A 134 0.04 3.18 -7.34
CA LEU A 134 -0.79 2.84 -8.49
C LEU A 134 -2.26 2.67 -8.13
N LEU A 135 -2.56 2.09 -6.97
CA LEU A 135 -3.91 1.81 -6.50
C LEU A 135 -4.84 3.03 -6.57
N THR A 136 -4.33 4.23 -6.27
CA THR A 136 -5.15 5.46 -6.23
C THR A 136 -4.70 6.53 -7.21
N TYR A 137 -3.62 6.31 -7.94
CA TYR A 137 -2.99 7.30 -8.83
C TYR A 137 -3.97 7.96 -9.82
N ALA A 138 -4.81 7.15 -10.46
CA ALA A 138 -5.79 7.62 -11.45
C ALA A 138 -6.92 8.46 -10.81
N LEU A 139 -7.25 8.20 -9.53
CA LEU A 139 -8.29 8.93 -8.80
C LEU A 139 -7.81 10.32 -8.32
N GLN A 140 -6.52 10.62 -8.44
CA GLN A 140 -5.92 11.82 -7.85
C GLN A 140 -5.62 12.93 -8.87
N LYS A 141 -5.70 14.18 -8.41
CA LYS A 141 -5.18 15.38 -9.09
C LYS A 141 -3.67 15.49 -8.90
N ARG A 142 -3.05 16.48 -9.56
CA ARG A 142 -1.60 16.78 -9.44
C ARG A 142 -1.09 16.79 -8.00
N ASN A 143 -1.77 17.48 -7.09
CA ASN A 143 -1.36 17.59 -5.69
C ASN A 143 -1.38 16.24 -4.95
N GLY A 144 -2.41 15.41 -5.18
CA GLY A 144 -2.47 14.06 -4.63
C GLY A 144 -1.36 13.17 -5.17
N ARG A 145 -1.08 13.24 -6.48
CA ARG A 145 -0.01 12.46 -7.12
C ARG A 145 1.37 12.82 -6.55
N ILE A 146 1.60 14.11 -6.27
CA ILE A 146 2.83 14.55 -5.60
C ILE A 146 2.92 13.90 -4.22
N LEU A 147 1.84 13.91 -3.43
CA LEU A 147 1.82 13.27 -2.11
C LEU A 147 2.10 11.76 -2.18
N LEU A 148 1.55 11.04 -3.16
CA LEU A 148 1.86 9.61 -3.34
C LEU A 148 3.33 9.36 -3.63
N TRP A 149 3.92 10.13 -4.54
CA TRP A 149 5.33 9.99 -4.89
C TRP A 149 6.26 10.46 -3.77
N SER A 150 5.88 11.49 -3.01
CA SER A 150 6.56 11.89 -1.79
C SER A 150 6.50 10.79 -0.74
N GLY A 151 5.32 10.20 -0.49
CA GLY A 151 5.15 9.07 0.42
C GLY A 151 6.03 7.89 0.03
N TYR A 152 6.07 7.57 -1.27
CA TYR A 152 6.94 6.55 -1.83
C TYR A 152 8.42 6.87 -1.60
N ALA A 153 8.89 8.05 -1.99
CA ALA A 153 10.28 8.46 -1.82
C ALA A 153 10.70 8.46 -0.34
N THR A 154 9.84 8.97 0.54
CA THR A 154 10.07 8.95 1.99
C THR A 154 10.13 7.53 2.53
N SER A 155 9.24 6.63 2.10
CA SER A 155 9.29 5.22 2.53
C SER A 155 10.61 4.54 2.15
N ILE A 156 11.15 4.80 0.95
CA ILE A 156 12.43 4.25 0.52
C ILE A 156 13.57 4.86 1.33
N ALA A 157 13.61 6.18 1.46
CA ALA A 157 14.63 6.88 2.23
C ALA A 157 14.67 6.38 3.68
N LEU A 158 13.51 6.20 4.32
CA LEU A 158 13.43 5.68 5.68
C LEU A 158 13.85 4.21 5.76
N ASN A 159 13.51 3.36 4.80
CA ASN A 159 14.00 1.98 4.79
C ASN A 159 15.54 1.91 4.65
N ILE A 160 16.14 2.82 3.87
CA ILE A 160 17.60 2.94 3.76
C ILE A 160 18.20 3.40 5.08
N VAL A 161 17.66 4.47 5.70
CA VAL A 161 18.11 4.97 7.01
C VAL A 161 17.98 3.88 8.08
N ASN A 162 16.85 3.17 8.12
CA ASN A 162 16.63 2.07 9.04
C ASN A 162 17.69 0.98 8.85
N THR A 163 17.99 0.61 7.61
CA THR A 163 18.91 -0.48 7.29
C THR A 163 20.38 -0.14 7.55
N LEU A 164 20.82 1.06 7.15
CA LEU A 164 22.24 1.44 7.18
C LEU A 164 22.64 2.15 8.47
N ILE A 165 21.69 2.78 9.16
CA ILE A 165 21.97 3.60 10.33
C ILE A 165 21.33 2.99 11.56
N ILE A 166 20.01 2.76 11.58
CA ILE A 166 19.31 2.39 12.82
C ILE A 166 19.58 0.94 13.22
N TYR A 167 19.39 -0.04 12.32
CA TYR A 167 19.55 -1.45 12.66
C TYR A 167 20.96 -1.83 13.12
N PRO A 168 22.04 -1.30 12.54
CA PRO A 168 23.39 -1.55 13.05
C PRO A 168 23.64 -1.06 14.49
N LEU A 169 22.86 -0.10 14.99
CA LEU A 169 23.01 0.39 16.38
C LEU A 169 22.61 -0.66 17.43
N PHE A 170 21.79 -1.65 17.05
CA PHE A 170 21.40 -2.76 17.93
C PHE A 170 22.44 -3.89 17.97
N VAL A 171 23.50 -3.82 17.16
CA VAL A 171 24.57 -4.81 17.16
C VAL A 171 25.60 -4.43 18.23
N GLY A 172 25.81 -5.29 19.23
CA GLY A 172 26.89 -5.14 20.23
C GLY A 172 26.50 -5.10 21.71
N GLY A 173 25.30 -5.57 22.10
CA GLY A 173 24.99 -5.85 23.52
C GLY A 173 24.81 -4.62 24.42
N ARG A 174 24.22 -3.55 23.89
CA ARG A 174 23.94 -2.31 24.65
C ARG A 174 22.79 -2.52 25.67
N PRO A 175 22.75 -1.77 26.79
CA PRO A 175 21.79 -2.02 27.86
C PRO A 175 20.33 -1.72 27.49
N PHE A 176 19.44 -2.62 27.94
CA PHE A 176 18.00 -2.73 27.68
C PHE A 176 17.15 -1.44 27.80
N PHE A 177 17.56 -0.46 28.61
CA PHE A 177 16.81 0.80 28.82
C PHE A 177 17.07 1.87 27.75
N PHE A 178 18.18 1.78 27.00
CA PHE A 178 18.39 2.57 25.77
C PHE A 178 17.68 1.94 24.55
N GLU A 179 17.35 0.65 24.64
CA GLU A 179 16.88 -0.18 23.54
C GLU A 179 15.38 0.00 23.26
N THR A 180 14.51 0.15 24.28
CA THR A 180 13.05 0.16 24.07
C THR A 180 12.54 1.33 23.23
N GLY A 181 13.05 2.54 23.45
CA GLY A 181 12.69 3.71 22.63
C GLY A 181 13.25 3.64 21.21
N LEU A 182 14.51 3.20 21.07
CA LEU A 182 15.18 3.09 19.77
C LEU A 182 14.61 1.93 18.94
N PHE A 183 14.17 0.85 19.58
CA PHE A 183 13.57 -0.32 18.94
C PHE A 183 12.29 0.02 18.17
N PHE A 184 11.45 0.91 18.70
CA PHE A 184 10.22 1.36 18.03
C PHE A 184 10.43 2.54 17.08
N LEU A 185 11.63 3.14 17.06
CA LEU A 185 11.94 4.29 16.19
C LEU A 185 11.64 4.01 14.71
N PRO A 186 12.01 2.86 14.10
CA PRO A 186 11.64 2.56 12.72
C PRO A 186 10.13 2.60 12.46
N ALA A 187 9.33 2.13 13.42
CA ALA A 187 7.87 2.14 13.33
C ALA A 187 7.34 3.59 13.40
N PHE A 188 7.84 4.40 14.33
CA PHE A 188 7.47 5.81 14.44
C PHE A 188 7.87 6.64 13.22
N LEU A 189 9.05 6.40 12.65
CA LEU A 189 9.44 7.04 11.39
C LEU A 189 8.52 6.63 10.24
N GLY A 190 8.02 5.38 10.25
CA GLY A 190 7.00 4.88 9.34
C GLY A 190 5.67 5.66 9.35
N ALA A 191 5.40 6.45 10.40
CA ALA A 191 4.24 7.33 10.45
C ALA A 191 4.28 8.42 9.35
N ILE A 192 5.47 8.90 8.98
CA ILE A 192 5.61 9.99 8.00
C ILE A 192 5.06 9.59 6.62
N PRO A 193 5.53 8.51 5.97
CA PRO A 193 4.94 8.08 4.70
C PRO A 193 3.47 7.66 4.88
N ALA A 194 3.10 7.04 6.00
CA ALA A 194 1.71 6.66 6.27
C ALA A 194 0.77 7.88 6.27
N LEU A 195 1.18 9.00 6.87
CA LEU A 195 0.44 10.27 6.85
C LEU A 195 0.33 10.84 5.43
N LEU A 196 1.42 10.82 4.65
CA LEU A 196 1.40 11.29 3.26
C LEU A 196 0.41 10.49 2.40
N TYR A 197 0.44 9.16 2.51
CA TYR A 197 -0.52 8.29 1.84
C TYR A 197 -1.96 8.50 2.34
N ALA A 198 -2.16 8.63 3.65
CA ALA A 198 -3.47 8.86 4.26
C ALA A 198 -4.09 10.18 3.75
N VAL A 199 -3.31 11.27 3.68
CA VAL A 199 -3.77 12.54 3.11
C VAL A 199 -4.10 12.39 1.62
N ALA A 200 -3.27 11.68 0.87
CA ALA A 200 -3.54 11.42 -0.55
C ALA A 200 -4.84 10.62 -0.77
N TYR A 201 -5.14 9.65 0.11
CA TYR A 201 -6.37 8.87 0.08
C TYR A 201 -7.59 9.70 0.51
N TYR A 202 -7.43 10.57 1.52
CA TYR A 202 -8.45 11.54 1.89
C TYR A 202 -8.82 12.45 0.72
N LEU A 203 -7.82 13.02 0.04
CA LEU A 203 -8.06 13.88 -1.14
C LEU A 203 -8.74 13.12 -2.27
N ALA A 204 -8.36 11.86 -2.52
CA ALA A 204 -9.04 11.03 -3.51
C ALA A 204 -10.51 10.78 -3.13
N ARG A 205 -10.78 10.52 -1.85
CA ARG A 205 -12.14 10.30 -1.33
C ARG A 205 -13.00 11.56 -1.41
N ASP A 206 -12.47 12.71 -1.01
CA ASP A 206 -13.16 14.00 -1.05
C ASP A 206 -13.61 14.34 -2.48
N ARG A 207 -12.77 14.08 -3.48
CA ARG A 207 -13.14 14.24 -4.90
C ARG A 207 -14.30 13.36 -5.33
N ILE A 208 -14.33 12.11 -4.87
CA ILE A 208 -15.43 11.18 -5.17
C ILE A 208 -16.72 11.69 -4.52
N VAL A 209 -16.65 12.16 -3.28
CA VAL A 209 -17.80 12.74 -2.55
C VAL A 209 -18.32 14.00 -3.26
N ARG A 210 -17.43 14.86 -3.74
CA ARG A 210 -17.76 16.07 -4.51
C ARG A 210 -18.18 15.80 -5.96
N ARG A 211 -18.20 14.54 -6.40
CA ARG A 211 -18.54 14.12 -7.77
C ARG A 211 -17.63 14.72 -8.86
N GLU A 212 -16.37 15.02 -8.52
CA GLU A 212 -15.39 15.62 -9.44
C GLU A 212 -14.70 14.60 -10.38
N ILE A 213 -15.07 13.32 -10.31
CA ILE A 213 -14.52 12.28 -11.17
C ILE A 213 -15.60 11.92 -12.20
N PRO A 214 -15.44 12.31 -13.48
CA PRO A 214 -16.45 12.10 -14.51
C PRO A 214 -16.74 10.61 -14.73
N SER A 215 -18.02 10.29 -14.95
CA SER A 215 -18.47 8.97 -15.34
C SER A 215 -18.02 8.64 -16.77
N PRO A 216 -17.46 7.45 -17.06
CA PRO A 216 -17.14 7.02 -18.42
C PRO A 216 -18.33 7.09 -19.39
N MET A 217 -19.56 6.92 -18.88
CA MET A 217 -20.78 7.03 -19.68
C MET A 217 -21.03 8.43 -20.25
N MET A 218 -20.59 9.51 -19.58
CA MET A 218 -20.70 10.86 -20.16
C MET A 218 -19.77 11.02 -21.37
N GLN A 219 -18.63 10.34 -21.35
CA GLN A 219 -17.64 10.37 -22.42
C GLN A 219 -18.10 9.54 -23.63
N GLN A 220 -18.83 8.45 -23.38
CA GLN A 220 -19.38 7.62 -24.45
C GLN A 220 -20.59 8.26 -25.14
N SER A 221 -21.45 8.99 -24.39
CA SER A 221 -22.55 9.76 -24.97
C SER A 221 -22.09 11.00 -25.76
N SER A 222 -20.90 11.56 -25.47
CA SER A 222 -20.34 12.70 -26.20
C SER A 222 -19.55 12.31 -27.46
N VAL A 223 -19.28 11.02 -27.67
CA VAL A 223 -18.55 10.52 -28.85
C VAL A 223 -19.52 9.98 -29.93
N THR A 224 -20.81 9.88 -29.61
CA THR A 224 -21.87 9.44 -30.54
C THR A 224 -22.89 10.54 -30.88
N MET A 225 -22.51 11.82 -30.75
CA MET A 225 -23.28 12.95 -31.32
C MET A 225 -22.56 13.53 -32.52
#